data_AF-A0A0B5ELT2-F1
#
_entry.id   AF-A0A0B5ELT2-F1
#
_cell.length_a   1.000
_cell.length_b   1.000
_cell.length_c   1.000
_cell.angle_alpha   90.00
_cell.angle_beta   90.00
_cell.angle_gamma   90.00
#
_symmetry.space_group_name_H-M   'P 1'
#
loop_
_entity.id
_entity.type
_entity.pdbx_description
1 polymer ?
#
loop_
_entity_poly.entity_id
_entity_poly.type
_entity_poly.pdbx_seq_one_letter_code
_entity_poly.pdbx_strand_id
1 'polypeptide(L)' 'MVTSEYAMGLIAAVAFAGLLYKVITSAATRKALQDIVEKALHAL' A
#
# COMPACT_ATOMS: atom_id res chain seq x y z
N MET A 1 -15.64 -26.56 2.93
CA MET A 1 -16.07 -26.32 1.54
C MET A 1 -16.10 -24.81 1.33
N VAL A 2 -15.26 -24.28 0.44
CA VAL A 2 -15.31 -22.86 0.05
C VAL A 2 -16.34 -22.79 -1.08
N THR A 3 -17.52 -22.22 -0.84
CA THR A 3 -18.47 -21.97 -1.93
C THR A 3 -17.90 -20.90 -2.85
N SER A 4 -18.38 -20.86 -4.10
CA SER A 4 -17.88 -19.92 -5.11
C SER A 4 -17.90 -18.46 -4.63
N GLU A 5 -18.82 -18.09 -3.74
CA GLU A 5 -18.92 -16.75 -3.14
C GLU A 5 -17.72 -16.44 -2.23
N TYR A 6 -17.35 -17.36 -1.34
CA TYR A 6 -16.20 -17.18 -0.46
C TYR A 6 -14.88 -17.15 -1.25
N ALA A 7 -14.77 -17.90 -2.34
CA ALA A 7 -13.60 -17.87 -3.22
C ALA A 7 -13.44 -16.49 -3.89
N MET A 8 -14.54 -15.90 -4.38
CA MET A 8 -14.52 -14.56 -4.97
C MET A 8 -14.19 -13.48 -3.94
N GLY A 9 -14.68 -13.61 -2.70
CA GLY A 9 -14.32 -12.72 -1.60
C GLY A 9 -12.81 -12.69 -1.32
N LEU A 10 -12.16 -13.86 -1.34
CA LEU A 10 -10.72 -13.96 -1.18
C LEU A 10 -9.95 -13.34 -2.35
N ILE A 11 -10.38 -13.60 -3.59
CA ILE A 11 -9.75 -13.02 -4.79
C ILE A 11 -9.83 -11.49 -4.74
N ALA A 12 -10.99 -10.93 -4.39
CA ALA A 12 -11.17 -9.48 -4.27
C ALA A 12 -10.26 -8.88 -3.19
N ALA A 13 -10.16 -9.52 -2.02
CA ALA A 13 -9.30 -9.07 -0.94
C ALA A 13 -7.82 -9.08 -1.33
N VAL A 14 -7.35 -10.16 -1.97
CA VAL A 14 -5.96 -10.28 -2.42
C VAL A 14 -5.65 -9.28 -3.53
N ALA A 15 -6.56 -9.08 -4.49
CA ALA A 15 -6.41 -8.08 -5.55
C ALA A 15 -6.28 -6.67 -4.95
N PHE A 16 -7.14 -6.33 -3.98
CA PHE A 16 -7.08 -5.04 -3.29
C PHE A 16 -5.78 -4.86 -2.49
N ALA A 17 -5.33 -5.90 -1.79
CA ALA A 17 -4.04 -5.89 -1.11
C ALA A 17 -2.87 -5.64 -2.08
N GLY A 18 -2.92 -6.23 -3.28
CA GLY A 18 -1.95 -5.98 -4.34
C GLY A 18 -1.95 -4.52 -4.82
N LEU A 19 -3.11 -3.88 -4.92
CA LEU A 19 -3.22 -2.45 -5.23
C LEU A 19 -2.61 -1.59 -4.13
N LEU A 20 -2.95 -1.86 -2.87
CA LEU A 20 -2.38 -1.14 -1.73
C LEU A 20 -0.85 -1.29 -1.68
N TYR A 21 -0.34 -2.51 -1.92
CA TYR A 21 1.10 -2.75 -1.98
C TYR A 21 1.80 -1.87 -3.04
N LYS A 22 1.20 -1.75 -4.23
CA LYS A 22 1.73 -0.85 -5.27
C LYS A 22 1.71 0.61 -4.85
N VAL A 23 0.65 1.05 -4.17
CA VAL A 23 0.55 2.42 -3.67
C VAL A 23 1.65 2.71 -2.66
N ILE A 24 1.78 1.90 -1.59
CA ILE A 24 2.75 2.15 -0.52
C ILE A 24 4.21 2.00 -1.00
N THR A 25 4.46 1.18 -2.02
CA THR A 25 5.79 0.95 -2.57
C THR A 25 6.15 1.96 -3.67
N SER A 26 5.18 2.80 -4.07
CA SER A 26 5.34 3.75 -5.17
C SER A 26 6.42 4.82 -4.90
N ALA A 27 6.95 5.40 -5.98
CA ALA A 27 7.87 6.53 -5.89
C ALA A 27 7.25 7.75 -5.19
N ALA A 28 5.95 7.97 -5.36
CA ALA A 28 5.23 9.07 -4.73
C ALA A 28 5.22 8.95 -3.19
N THR A 29 4.88 7.76 -2.66
CA THR A 29 4.89 7.51 -1.21
C THR A 29 6.29 7.59 -0.63
N ARG A 30 7.30 7.05 -1.33
CA ARG A 30 8.71 7.16 -0.91
C ARG A 30 9.19 8.61 -0.87
N LYS A 31 8.87 9.39 -1.89
CA LYS A 31 9.21 10.82 -1.95
C LYS A 31 8.54 11.60 -0.81
N ALA A 32 7.26 11.37 -0.56
CA ALA A 32 6.57 12.01 0.55
C ALA A 32 7.22 11.70 1.90
N LEU A 33 7.60 10.44 2.15
CA LEU A 33 8.35 10.07 3.37
C LEU A 33 9.72 10.74 3.44
N GLN A 34 10.45 10.77 2.32
CA GLN A 34 11.77 11.40 2.25
C GLN A 34 11.67 12.90 2.54
N ASP A 35 10.72 13.60 1.93
CA ASP A 35 10.50 15.04 2.15
C ASP A 35 10.18 15.33 3.64
N ILE A 36 9.48 14.43 4.34
CA ILE A 36 9.22 14.55 5.79
C ILE A 36 10.52 14.42 6.59
N VAL A 37 11.35 13.42 6.28
CA VAL A 37 12.63 13.18 6.98
C VAL A 37 13.60 14.35 6.75
N GLU A 38 13.69 14.86 5.53
CA GLU A 38 14.54 16.02 5.21
C GLU A 38 14.09 17.27 5.96
N LYS A 39 12.78 17.53 6.06
CA LYS A 39 12.23 18.61 6.87
C LYS A 39 12.57 18.46 8.35
N ALA A 40 12.47 17.24 8.89
CA ALA A 40 12.82 16.98 10.29
C ALA A 40 14.30 17.19 10.56
N LEU A 41 15.18 16.83 9.60
CA LEU A 41 16.63 17.03 9.74
C LEU A 41 17.03 18.51 9.63
N HIS A 42 16.41 19.29 8.74
CA HIS A 42 16.67 20.73 8.63
C HIS A 42 16.11 21.56 9.79
N ALA A 43 15.18 21.00 10.57
CA ALA A 43 14.62 21.66 11.75
C ALA A 43 15.49 21.52 13.01
N LEU A 44 16.53 20.67 12.96
CA LEU A 44 17.55 20.48 14.01
C LEU A 44 18.75 21.40 13.76
#